data_AF-A0A1S2KRE8-F1
#
_entry.id   AF-A0A1S2KRE8-F1
#
_cell.length_a   1.000
_cell.length_b   1.000
_cell.length_c   1.000
_cell.angle_alpha   90.00
_cell.angle_beta   90.00
_cell.angle_gamma   90.00
#
_symmetry.space_group_name_H-M   'P 1'
#
loop_
_entity.id
_entity.type
_entity.pdbx_description
1 polymer ?
#
loop_
_entity_poly.entity_id
_entity_poly.type
_entity_poly.pdbx_seq_one_letter_code
_entity_poly.pdbx_strand_id
1 'polypeptide(L)'
;MLLPVPAPTARDLAFRAVRAGDCLDVHGDGYGRWSRDAPVRVRCDSARAYVSVTRAGRSSSVTCPRLGGRGRWADRGRDGVWTVLCVTRRFRAGQCFTAKLDENRRGSANLLVVWNCASGRVPKGQTHILRITGYYRKPSGRPVYCGDPATRYLTWDVNDGKSVLCTRIV
;
A
#
# COMPACT_ATOMS: atom_id res chain seq x y z
N MET A 1 4.87 -24.34 36.38
CA MET A 1 4.78 -25.27 35.24
C MET A 1 4.64 -24.42 33.97
N LEU A 2 5.68 -24.34 33.14
CA LEU A 2 5.63 -23.60 31.87
C LEU A 2 5.00 -24.51 30.82
N LEU A 3 3.86 -24.12 30.25
CA LEU A 3 3.31 -24.80 29.08
C LEU A 3 4.29 -24.65 27.92
N PRO A 4 4.50 -25.70 27.09
CA PRO A 4 5.37 -25.61 25.94
C PRO A 4 4.84 -24.55 24.96
N VAL A 5 5.76 -23.71 24.46
CA VAL A 5 5.43 -22.69 23.46
C VAL A 5 4.93 -23.39 22.20
N PRO A 6 3.75 -23.03 21.65
CA PRO A 6 3.25 -23.67 20.45
C PRO A 6 4.21 -23.49 19.28
N ALA A 7 4.28 -24.47 18.38
CA ALA A 7 5.05 -24.35 17.15
C ALA A 7 4.48 -23.24 16.23
N PRO A 8 5.33 -22.57 15.44
CA PRO A 8 4.88 -21.56 14.48
C PRO A 8 4.03 -22.19 13.36
N THR A 9 3.02 -21.45 12.91
CA THR A 9 2.18 -21.86 11.78
C THR A 9 2.83 -21.57 10.44
N ALA A 10 2.26 -22.08 9.35
CA ALA A 10 2.69 -21.73 7.98
C ALA A 10 2.64 -20.22 7.70
N ARG A 11 1.66 -19.49 8.28
CA ARG A 11 1.56 -18.03 8.19
C ARG A 11 2.74 -17.37 8.89
N ASP A 12 3.05 -17.81 10.11
CA ASP A 12 4.13 -17.26 10.92
C ASP A 12 5.48 -17.42 10.18
N LEU A 13 5.69 -18.61 9.58
CA LEU A 13 6.86 -18.91 8.77
C LEU A 13 6.90 -18.06 7.49
N ALA A 14 5.76 -17.85 6.82
CA ALA A 14 5.68 -17.00 5.64
C ALA A 14 6.08 -15.55 5.95
N PHE A 15 5.64 -14.99 7.08
CA PHE A 15 6.09 -13.68 7.56
C PHE A 15 7.60 -13.64 7.81
N ARG A 16 8.15 -14.65 8.50
CA ARG A 16 9.59 -14.71 8.83
C ARG A 16 10.49 -14.87 7.62
N ALA A 17 9.98 -15.45 6.54
CA ALA A 17 10.73 -15.66 5.30
C ALA A 17 10.93 -14.36 4.50
N VAL A 18 10.10 -13.34 4.73
CA VAL A 18 10.16 -12.06 4.03
C VAL A 18 11.35 -11.23 4.49
N ARG A 19 12.05 -10.63 3.52
CA ARG A 19 13.19 -9.74 3.74
C ARG A 19 12.96 -8.38 3.08
N ALA A 20 13.75 -7.39 3.48
CA ALA A 20 13.81 -6.13 2.75
C ALA A 20 14.23 -6.40 1.28
N GLY A 21 13.59 -5.72 0.34
CA GLY A 21 13.74 -5.94 -1.10
C GLY A 21 12.70 -6.88 -1.70
N ASP A 22 12.03 -7.73 -0.91
CA ASP A 22 10.98 -8.60 -1.43
C ASP A 22 9.77 -7.80 -1.92
N CYS A 23 9.12 -8.29 -2.98
CA CYS A 23 7.84 -7.78 -3.44
C CYS A 23 6.73 -8.78 -3.14
N LEU A 24 5.58 -8.26 -2.70
CA LEU A 24 4.48 -9.06 -2.21
C LEU A 24 3.20 -8.80 -3.01
N ASP A 25 2.45 -9.88 -3.25
CA ASP A 25 1.09 -9.82 -3.78
C ASP A 25 0.09 -9.54 -2.66
N VAL A 26 0.16 -8.33 -2.10
CA VAL A 26 -0.74 -7.87 -1.04
C VAL A 26 -0.97 -6.37 -1.14
N HIS A 27 -2.18 -5.93 -0.84
CA HIS A 27 -2.55 -4.52 -0.77
C HIS A 27 -3.61 -4.32 0.32
N GLY A 28 -3.93 -3.06 0.65
CA GLY A 28 -5.06 -2.77 1.52
C GLY A 28 -6.38 -3.17 0.84
N ASP A 29 -7.32 -3.71 1.61
CA ASP A 29 -8.63 -4.15 1.12
C ASP A 29 -9.71 -3.05 1.15
N GLY A 30 -9.36 -1.83 1.56
CA GLY A 30 -10.32 -0.72 1.71
C GLY A 30 -11.10 -0.71 3.04
N TYR A 31 -11.01 -1.75 3.85
CA TYR A 31 -11.72 -1.92 5.13
C TYR A 31 -10.76 -2.00 6.33
N GLY A 32 -9.52 -1.54 6.15
CA GLY A 32 -8.50 -1.56 7.20
C GLY A 32 -7.78 -2.90 7.37
N ARG A 33 -7.99 -3.86 6.46
CA ARG A 33 -7.26 -5.12 6.41
C ARG A 33 -6.35 -5.19 5.18
N TRP A 34 -5.52 -6.21 5.15
CA TRP A 34 -4.75 -6.59 3.98
C TRP A 34 -5.56 -7.57 3.13
N SER A 35 -5.36 -7.58 1.82
CA SER A 35 -6.06 -8.47 0.88
C SER A 35 -5.68 -9.94 1.00
N ARG A 36 -4.69 -10.26 1.84
CA ARG A 36 -4.25 -11.62 2.15
C ARG A 36 -3.91 -11.74 3.63
N ASP A 37 -4.01 -12.95 4.13
CA ASP A 37 -3.65 -13.30 5.50
C ASP A 37 -2.16 -13.61 5.70
N ALA A 38 -1.45 -14.02 4.64
CA ALA A 38 -0.03 -14.36 4.68
C ALA A 38 0.72 -13.78 3.46
N PRO A 39 2.01 -13.41 3.61
CA PRO A 39 2.80 -12.87 2.51
C PRO A 39 3.00 -13.89 1.40
N VAL A 40 2.71 -13.48 0.17
CA VAL A 40 3.05 -14.23 -1.04
C VAL A 40 4.09 -13.41 -1.79
N ARG A 41 5.34 -13.91 -1.81
CA ARG A 41 6.42 -13.27 -2.55
C ARG A 41 6.23 -13.47 -4.04
N VAL A 42 6.46 -12.41 -4.79
CA VAL A 42 6.40 -12.38 -6.25
C VAL A 42 7.61 -11.61 -6.78
N ARG A 43 7.94 -11.80 -8.06
CA ARG A 43 8.95 -10.96 -8.71
C ARG A 43 8.48 -9.50 -8.72
N CYS A 44 9.39 -8.56 -8.46
CA CYS A 44 9.03 -7.13 -8.34
C CYS A 44 8.55 -6.47 -9.64
N ASP A 45 8.87 -7.07 -10.79
CA ASP A 45 8.40 -6.66 -12.11
C ASP A 45 6.96 -7.12 -12.40
N SER A 46 6.47 -8.15 -11.70
CA SER A 46 5.12 -8.70 -11.83
C SER A 46 4.03 -7.65 -11.65
N ALA A 47 2.95 -7.77 -12.43
CA ALA A 47 1.74 -6.96 -12.26
C ALA A 47 1.09 -7.14 -10.87
N ARG A 48 1.32 -8.29 -10.23
CA ARG A 48 0.84 -8.61 -8.88
C ARG A 48 1.76 -8.12 -7.77
N ALA A 49 2.92 -7.53 -8.09
CA ALA A 49 3.80 -6.94 -7.09
C ALA A 49 3.21 -5.62 -6.60
N TYR A 50 2.28 -5.68 -5.64
CA TYR A 50 1.56 -4.51 -5.15
C TYR A 50 2.36 -3.72 -4.13
N VAL A 51 3.17 -4.36 -3.30
CA VAL A 51 4.06 -3.68 -2.35
C VAL A 51 5.48 -4.23 -2.44
N SER A 52 6.46 -3.39 -2.09
CA SER A 52 7.83 -3.79 -1.79
C SER A 52 8.13 -3.61 -0.31
N VAL A 53 8.88 -4.52 0.27
CA VAL A 53 9.27 -4.50 1.67
C VAL A 53 10.53 -3.65 1.82
N THR A 54 10.46 -2.61 2.64
CA THR A 54 11.60 -1.72 2.92
C THR A 54 12.36 -2.14 4.18
N ARG A 55 11.67 -2.82 5.11
CA ARG A 55 12.26 -3.35 6.35
C ARG A 55 11.46 -4.53 6.85
N ALA A 56 12.15 -5.54 7.37
CA ALA A 56 11.56 -6.64 8.12
C ALA A 56 12.24 -6.75 9.49
N GLY A 57 11.49 -7.06 10.54
CA GLY A 57 12.06 -7.23 11.88
C GLY A 57 11.21 -8.10 12.78
N ARG A 58 11.83 -8.73 13.78
CA ARG A 58 11.19 -9.71 14.68
C ARG A 58 10.71 -9.11 16.01
N SER A 59 10.24 -7.87 15.98
CA SER A 59 9.79 -7.14 17.17
C SER A 59 8.56 -6.29 16.85
N SER A 60 7.63 -6.20 17.80
CA SER A 60 6.48 -5.29 17.71
C SER A 60 6.89 -3.81 17.69
N SER A 61 8.07 -3.47 18.21
CA SER A 61 8.62 -2.12 18.29
C SER A 61 9.16 -1.57 16.96
N VAL A 62 9.13 -2.35 15.88
CA VAL A 62 9.56 -1.88 14.56
C VAL A 62 8.66 -0.73 14.08
N THR A 63 9.24 0.46 13.95
CA THR A 63 8.58 1.65 13.41
C THR A 63 8.65 1.65 11.88
N CYS A 64 7.50 1.82 11.24
CA CYS A 64 7.38 1.93 9.79
C CYS A 64 6.87 3.32 9.40
N PRO A 65 7.40 3.91 8.30
CA PRO A 65 6.77 5.08 7.70
C PRO A 65 5.30 4.81 7.37
N ARG A 66 4.46 5.84 7.52
CA ARG A 66 3.02 5.78 7.23
C ARG A 66 2.68 6.79 6.14
N LEU A 67 1.50 6.60 5.53
CA LEU A 67 0.95 7.49 4.49
C LEU A 67 1.81 7.52 3.21
N GLY A 68 1.31 8.18 2.17
CA GLY A 68 2.03 8.30 0.89
C GLY A 68 2.31 6.93 0.24
N GLY A 69 1.45 5.95 0.47
CA GLY A 69 1.62 4.57 -0.01
C GLY A 69 2.48 3.69 0.90
N ARG A 70 2.72 4.08 2.15
CA ARG A 70 3.56 3.32 3.09
C ARG A 70 2.80 2.88 4.31
N GLY A 71 3.22 1.76 4.87
CA GLY A 71 2.61 1.27 6.10
C GLY A 71 3.28 0.02 6.65
N ARG A 72 2.53 -0.65 7.52
CA ARG A 72 2.97 -1.76 8.36
C ARG A 72 2.05 -2.96 8.15
N TRP A 73 2.63 -4.11 7.86
CA TRP A 73 1.96 -5.41 7.98
C TRP A 73 2.67 -6.24 9.03
N ALA A 74 1.94 -6.81 9.97
CA ALA A 74 2.52 -7.51 11.09
C ALA A 74 1.76 -8.79 11.41
N ASP A 75 2.51 -9.72 11.98
CA ASP A 75 2.02 -11.00 12.48
C ASP A 75 2.60 -11.23 13.88
N ARG A 76 1.76 -11.70 14.78
CA ARG A 76 2.19 -12.25 16.07
C ARG A 76 2.02 -13.75 15.96
N GLY A 77 3.13 -14.45 15.77
CA GLY A 77 3.12 -15.89 15.58
C GLY A 77 2.55 -16.61 16.81
N ARG A 78 2.14 -17.86 16.62
CA ARG A 78 1.57 -18.71 17.67
C ARG A 78 2.57 -18.99 18.79
N ASP A 79 3.86 -18.97 18.45
CA ASP A 79 4.98 -19.06 19.38
C ASP A 79 5.30 -17.74 20.11
N GLY A 80 4.48 -16.70 19.92
CA GLY A 80 4.63 -15.38 20.54
C GLY A 80 5.59 -14.43 19.82
N VAL A 81 6.29 -14.88 18.77
CA VAL A 81 7.26 -14.06 18.04
C VAL A 81 6.53 -13.09 17.11
N TRP A 82 6.80 -11.80 17.29
CA TRP A 82 6.33 -10.77 16.36
C TRP A 82 7.18 -10.74 15.10
N THR A 83 6.55 -10.59 13.94
CA THR A 83 7.21 -10.21 12.70
C THR A 83 6.52 -8.99 12.12
N VAL A 84 7.30 -7.95 11.80
CA VAL A 84 6.80 -6.69 11.25
C VAL A 84 7.48 -6.40 9.92
N LEU A 85 6.68 -6.11 8.91
CA LEU A 85 7.07 -5.74 7.56
C LEU A 85 6.67 -4.28 7.33
N CYS A 86 7.66 -3.42 7.10
CA CYS A 86 7.43 -2.08 6.57
C CYS A 86 7.36 -2.16 5.05
N VAL A 87 6.28 -1.64 4.48
CA VAL A 87 5.96 -1.80 3.06
C VAL A 87 5.74 -0.46 2.40
N THR A 88 6.10 -0.39 1.11
CA THR A 88 5.81 0.74 0.21
C THR A 88 5.05 0.23 -1.00
N ARG A 89 4.01 0.96 -1.39
CA ARG A 89 3.16 0.65 -2.55
C ARG A 89 3.93 0.81 -3.84
N ARG A 90 3.81 -0.17 -4.73
CA ARG A 90 4.29 -0.12 -6.11
C ARG A 90 3.18 0.38 -7.03
N PHE A 91 3.14 1.68 -7.24
CA PHE A 91 2.14 2.31 -8.09
C PHE A 91 2.35 1.97 -9.57
N ARG A 92 1.27 1.69 -10.28
CA ARG A 92 1.25 1.46 -11.73
C ARG A 92 0.05 2.15 -12.35
N ALA A 93 0.23 2.69 -13.55
CA ALA A 93 -0.88 3.21 -14.34
C ALA A 93 -1.94 2.12 -14.53
N GLY A 94 -3.21 2.51 -14.50
CA GLY A 94 -4.35 1.61 -14.59
C GLY A 94 -4.86 1.08 -13.25
N GLN A 95 -4.05 1.06 -12.20
CA GLN A 95 -4.52 0.65 -10.86
C GLN A 95 -5.44 1.72 -10.25
N CYS A 96 -6.43 1.29 -9.48
CA CYS A 96 -7.34 2.18 -8.77
C CYS A 96 -7.23 2.06 -7.26
N PHE A 97 -7.62 3.13 -6.56
CA PHE A 97 -7.76 3.19 -5.11
C PHE A 97 -8.95 4.11 -4.77
N THR A 98 -9.40 4.07 -3.52
CA THR A 98 -10.51 4.90 -3.06
C THR A 98 -10.01 6.15 -2.35
N ALA A 99 -10.74 7.25 -2.50
CA ALA A 99 -10.48 8.51 -1.83
C ALA A 99 -11.74 9.10 -1.20
N LYS A 100 -11.55 9.85 -0.12
CA LYS A 100 -12.54 10.79 0.40
C LYS A 100 -12.17 12.17 -0.09
N LEU A 101 -12.97 12.70 -1.00
CA LEU A 101 -12.83 14.04 -1.57
C LEU A 101 -14.03 14.91 -1.17
N ASP A 102 -13.78 16.21 -0.97
CA ASP A 102 -14.78 17.26 -0.84
C ASP A 102 -15.27 17.78 -2.21
N GLU A 103 -16.16 18.78 -2.19
CA GLU A 103 -16.70 19.45 -3.38
C GLU A 103 -15.62 20.11 -4.27
N ASN A 104 -14.51 20.52 -3.66
CA ASN A 104 -13.35 21.11 -4.33
C ASN A 104 -12.33 20.05 -4.77
N ARG A 105 -12.69 18.77 -4.67
CA ARG A 105 -11.87 17.59 -5.00
C ARG A 105 -10.56 17.52 -4.21
N ARG A 106 -10.53 18.12 -3.02
CA ARG A 106 -9.44 18.00 -2.06
C ARG A 106 -9.80 16.92 -1.05
N GLY A 107 -8.81 16.24 -0.50
CA GLY A 107 -9.08 15.25 0.54
C GLY A 107 -7.96 14.26 0.76
N SER A 108 -8.34 13.05 1.16
CA SER A 108 -7.40 12.02 1.60
C SER A 108 -7.70 10.67 0.97
N ALA A 109 -6.67 9.84 0.90
CA ALA A 109 -6.76 8.48 0.42
C ALA A 109 -5.79 7.58 1.18
N ASN A 110 -6.19 6.33 1.41
CA ASN A 110 -5.23 5.31 1.81
C ASN A 110 -4.60 4.69 0.56
N LEU A 111 -3.44 5.21 0.18
CA LEU A 111 -2.74 4.81 -1.06
C LEU A 111 -2.17 3.38 -1.03
N LEU A 112 -2.28 2.65 0.09
CA LEU A 112 -1.99 1.20 0.12
C LEU A 112 -3.11 0.36 -0.48
N VAL A 113 -4.33 0.91 -0.57
CA VAL A 113 -5.50 0.21 -1.10
C VAL A 113 -5.37 0.01 -2.60
N VAL A 114 -5.80 -1.16 -3.07
CA VAL A 114 -6.13 -1.39 -4.47
C VAL A 114 -7.62 -1.70 -4.55
N TRP A 115 -8.29 -1.06 -5.49
CA TRP A 115 -9.72 -1.17 -5.68
C TRP A 115 -10.05 -1.51 -7.13
N ASN A 116 -11.19 -2.16 -7.35
CA ASN A 116 -11.70 -2.38 -8.69
C ASN A 116 -12.16 -1.04 -9.28
N CYS A 117 -11.57 -0.64 -10.40
CA CYS A 117 -11.89 0.60 -11.10
C CYS A 117 -13.36 0.67 -11.57
N ALA A 118 -13.97 -0.47 -11.86
CA ALA A 118 -15.36 -0.56 -12.33
C ALA A 118 -16.37 -0.79 -11.20
N SER A 119 -15.93 -0.73 -9.93
CA SER A 119 -16.85 -0.91 -8.80
C SER A 119 -17.84 0.25 -8.73
N GLY A 120 -19.14 -0.04 -8.77
CA GLY A 120 -20.19 0.97 -8.52
C GLY A 120 -20.29 1.38 -7.04
N ARG A 121 -19.39 0.90 -6.17
CA ARG A 121 -19.38 1.17 -4.73
C ARG A 121 -17.97 1.39 -4.19
N VAL A 122 -17.92 2.15 -3.10
CA VAL A 122 -16.72 2.42 -2.30
C VAL A 122 -16.95 2.01 -0.84
N PRO A 123 -15.90 1.71 -0.05
CA PRO A 123 -16.03 1.48 1.39
C PRO A 123 -16.64 2.69 2.12
N LYS A 124 -17.27 2.44 3.27
CA LYS A 124 -17.86 3.49 4.11
C LYS A 124 -16.84 4.60 4.40
N GLY A 125 -17.25 5.84 4.19
CA GLY A 125 -16.42 7.03 4.44
C GLY A 125 -15.49 7.42 3.28
N GLN A 126 -15.46 6.63 2.20
CA GLN A 126 -14.87 7.04 0.92
C GLN A 126 -15.97 7.62 0.02
N THR A 127 -15.60 8.47 -0.93
CA THR A 127 -16.57 9.13 -1.83
C THR A 127 -16.29 8.85 -3.31
N HIS A 128 -15.05 8.52 -3.68
CA HIS A 128 -14.66 8.35 -5.09
C HIS A 128 -13.70 7.18 -5.27
N ILE A 129 -13.67 6.65 -6.50
CA ILE A 129 -12.60 5.77 -7.00
C ILE A 129 -11.71 6.61 -7.90
N LEU A 130 -10.40 6.49 -7.71
CA LEU A 130 -9.39 7.18 -8.51
C LEU A 130 -8.54 6.16 -9.26
N ARG A 131 -8.35 6.38 -10.56
CA ARG A 131 -7.44 5.62 -11.40
C ARG A 131 -6.12 6.35 -11.56
N ILE A 132 -5.02 5.63 -11.34
CA ILE A 132 -3.68 6.12 -11.60
C ILE A 132 -3.48 6.22 -13.11
N THR A 133 -3.14 7.40 -13.58
CA THR A 133 -2.79 7.68 -14.98
C THR A 133 -1.28 7.83 -15.17
N GLY A 134 -0.55 8.20 -14.11
CA GLY A 134 0.90 8.28 -14.15
C GLY A 134 1.54 8.31 -12.77
N TYR A 135 2.84 7.98 -12.72
CA TYR A 135 3.67 8.04 -11.54
C TYR A 135 5.02 8.62 -11.94
N TYR A 136 5.39 9.75 -11.35
CA TYR A 136 6.56 10.52 -11.75
C TYR A 136 7.43 10.87 -10.56
N ARG A 137 8.74 10.90 -10.76
CA ARG A 137 9.65 11.49 -9.79
C ARG A 137 9.42 13.00 -9.77
N LYS A 138 9.31 13.59 -8.59
CA LYS A 138 9.14 15.04 -8.41
C LYS A 138 10.53 15.67 -8.33
N PRO A 139 10.97 16.47 -9.31
CA PRO A 139 12.21 17.23 -9.20
C PRO A 139 12.03 18.29 -8.10
N SER A 140 13.08 18.57 -7.33
CA SER A 140 13.04 19.62 -6.31
C SER A 140 12.68 20.97 -6.93
N GLY A 141 11.70 21.67 -6.35
CA GLY A 141 11.33 23.03 -6.76
C GLY A 141 10.56 23.16 -8.07
N ARG A 142 10.08 22.06 -8.67
CA ARG A 142 9.27 22.12 -9.90
C ARG A 142 7.93 21.40 -9.74
N PRO A 143 6.81 22.02 -10.17
CA PRO A 143 5.54 21.33 -10.25
C PRO A 143 5.62 20.23 -11.30
N VAL A 144 5.02 19.08 -11.01
CA VAL A 144 4.84 18.02 -11.99
C VAL A 144 3.47 18.17 -12.61
N TYR A 145 3.45 18.23 -13.94
CA TYR A 145 2.23 18.43 -14.69
C TYR A 145 1.66 17.09 -15.14
N CYS A 146 0.44 16.80 -14.69
CA CYS A 146 -0.26 15.56 -14.99
C CYS A 146 -1.05 15.71 -16.29
N GLY A 147 -0.40 15.68 -17.45
CA GLY A 147 -1.09 15.67 -18.75
C GLY A 147 -1.95 16.91 -19.06
N ASP A 148 -2.80 16.82 -20.09
CA ASP A 148 -3.56 17.94 -20.67
C ASP A 148 -4.36 18.77 -19.62
N PRO A 149 -4.26 20.12 -19.64
CA PRO A 149 -5.04 21.01 -18.77
C PRO A 149 -6.56 20.81 -18.82
N ALA A 150 -7.08 20.37 -19.97
CA ALA A 150 -8.50 20.11 -20.17
C ALA A 150 -8.98 18.91 -19.33
N THR A 151 -8.09 17.97 -18.99
CA THR A 151 -8.41 16.86 -18.12
C THR A 151 -8.11 17.23 -16.67
N ARG A 152 -9.15 17.30 -15.83
CA ARG A 152 -9.00 17.60 -14.40
C ARG A 152 -8.37 16.42 -13.65
N TYR A 153 -7.04 16.37 -13.64
CA TYR A 153 -6.27 15.40 -12.86
C TYR A 153 -6.12 15.82 -11.40
N LEU A 154 -6.03 14.82 -10.53
CA LEU A 154 -5.72 14.94 -9.11
C LEU A 154 -4.30 14.46 -8.87
N THR A 155 -3.55 15.17 -8.03
CA THR A 155 -2.16 14.85 -7.71
C THR A 155 -2.02 14.35 -6.29
N TRP A 156 -1.19 13.32 -6.10
CA TRP A 156 -0.92 12.76 -4.78
C TRP A 156 0.58 12.66 -4.56
N ASP A 157 1.11 13.37 -3.55
CA ASP A 157 2.51 13.22 -3.15
C ASP A 157 2.71 11.85 -2.48
N VAL A 158 3.77 11.16 -2.90
CA VAL A 158 4.14 9.83 -2.40
C VAL A 158 5.64 9.76 -2.17
N ASN A 159 6.09 8.74 -1.43
CA ASN A 159 7.51 8.54 -1.10
C ASN A 159 8.17 9.80 -0.49
N ASP A 160 7.55 10.37 0.55
CA ASP A 160 7.98 11.62 1.19
C ASP A 160 8.03 12.83 0.24
N GLY A 161 7.08 12.92 -0.69
CA GLY A 161 7.03 14.00 -1.68
C GLY A 161 8.12 13.92 -2.74
N LYS A 162 8.90 12.84 -2.80
CA LYS A 162 9.91 12.62 -3.85
C LYS A 162 9.28 12.16 -5.16
N SER A 163 8.01 11.81 -5.15
CA SER A 163 7.27 11.36 -6.32
C SER A 163 5.80 11.77 -6.22
N VAL A 164 5.12 11.78 -7.35
CA VAL A 164 3.73 12.20 -7.47
C VAL A 164 2.96 11.21 -8.31
N LEU A 165 1.72 10.93 -7.90
CA LEU A 165 0.75 10.22 -8.71
C LEU A 165 -0.15 11.22 -9.41
N CYS A 166 -0.36 10.99 -10.69
CA CYS A 166 -1.42 11.60 -11.46
C CYS A 166 -2.60 10.65 -11.46
N THR A 167 -3.79 11.15 -11.10
CA THR A 167 -5.00 10.33 -11.05
C THR A 167 -6.20 11.07 -11.60
N ARG A 168 -7.23 10.32 -11.97
CA ARG A 168 -8.54 10.88 -12.33
C ARG A 168 -9.64 10.08 -11.65
N ILE A 169 -10.79 10.73 -11.44
CA ILE A 169 -12.01 10.03 -11.04
C ILE A 169 -12.45 9.10 -12.17
N VAL A 170 -12.94 7.92 -11.81
CA VAL A 170 -13.55 6.93 -12.72
C VAL A 170 -15.03 6.77 -12.45
#